data_AF-E3DLU5-F1
#
_entry.id   AF-E3DLU5-F1
#
_cell.length_a   1.000
_cell.length_b   1.000
_cell.length_c   1.000
_cell.angle_alpha   90.00
_cell.angle_beta   90.00
_cell.angle_gamma   90.00
#
_symmetry.space_group_name_H-M   'P 1'
#
loop_
_entity.id
_entity.type
_entity.pdbx_description
1 polymer ?
#
loop_
_entity_poly.entity_id
_entity_poly.type
_entity_poly.pdbx_seq_one_letter_code
_entity_poly.pdbx_strand_id
1 'polypeptide(L)'
;MENYKINFNSFIERNPRHQKFRDNQIAKKIYNLLAAGENIYRMMVFSELEIPALAASISEIESIYGDQELFNLNHSFSKQTMGVMVKDILRTFGYDNIKSKDIPKGLSQYVNTAAVYKKLNQPSKKLKSSFKIVAAE
;
A
#
# COMPACT_ATOMS: atom_id res chain seq x y z
N MET A 1 10.08 19.92 -10.40
CA MET A 1 9.34 18.75 -9.88
C MET A 1 10.08 18.25 -8.67
N GLU A 2 9.58 18.58 -7.47
CA GLU A 2 10.18 18.13 -6.22
C GLU A 2 10.36 16.61 -6.23
N ASN A 3 11.50 16.19 -5.71
CA ASN A 3 11.99 14.83 -5.71
C ASN A 3 11.02 13.97 -4.88
N TYR A 4 9.96 13.44 -5.50
CA TYR A 4 8.96 12.64 -4.79
C TYR A 4 9.67 11.44 -4.18
N LYS A 5 9.65 11.32 -2.85
CA LYS A 5 10.23 10.19 -2.12
C LYS A 5 9.11 9.29 -1.61
N ILE A 6 9.19 8.01 -1.98
CA ILE A 6 8.38 6.93 -1.43
C ILE A 6 9.05 6.52 -0.11
N ASN A 7 8.72 7.23 0.97
CA ASN A 7 9.11 6.87 2.33
C ASN A 7 8.05 7.42 3.30
N PHE A 8 8.01 6.85 4.50
CA PHE A 8 6.98 7.17 5.48
C PHE A 8 6.97 8.63 5.94
N ASN A 9 8.14 9.26 6.14
CA ASN A 9 8.21 10.65 6.61
C ASN A 9 7.61 11.60 5.57
N SER A 10 7.98 11.42 4.30
CA SER A 10 7.43 12.22 3.21
C SER A 10 5.94 11.93 3.00
N PHE A 11 5.46 10.72 3.29
CA PHE A 11 4.04 10.41 3.33
C PHE A 11 3.30 11.21 4.40
N ILE A 12 3.83 11.27 5.63
CA ILE A 12 3.22 12.03 6.74
C ILE A 12 3.18 13.53 6.44
N GLU A 13 4.25 14.08 5.87
CA GLU A 13 4.32 15.50 5.45
C GLU A 13 3.24 15.84 4.42
N ARG A 14 3.02 14.95 3.44
CA ARG A 14 1.98 15.14 2.39
C ARG A 14 0.56 14.91 2.88
N ASN A 15 0.38 14.18 3.99
CA ASN A 15 -0.92 13.75 4.47
C ASN A 15 -1.15 14.22 5.92
N PRO A 16 -1.34 15.54 6.16
CA PRO A 16 -1.36 16.13 7.50
C PRO A 16 -2.42 15.53 8.44
N ARG A 17 -3.55 15.04 7.88
CA ARG A 17 -4.60 14.35 8.65
C ARG A 17 -4.09 13.08 9.37
N HIS A 18 -3.00 12.48 8.89
CA HIS A 18 -2.43 11.24 9.41
C HIS A 18 -1.20 11.47 10.30
N GLN A 19 -0.89 12.72 10.67
CA GLN A 19 0.26 13.08 11.51
C GLN A 19 0.30 12.39 12.87
N LYS A 20 -0.85 11.93 13.40
CA LYS A 20 -0.87 11.16 14.66
C LYS A 20 -0.01 9.88 14.61
N PHE A 21 0.29 9.38 13.41
CA PHE A 21 1.17 8.23 13.19
C PHE A 21 2.63 8.60 12.92
N ARG A 22 3.02 9.87 13.03
CA ARG A 22 4.38 10.35 12.73
C ARG A 22 5.47 9.52 13.41
N ASP A 23 5.30 9.22 14.70
CA ASP A 23 6.27 8.48 15.51
C ASP A 23 5.91 6.99 15.66
N ASN A 24 4.89 6.53 14.93
CA ASN A 24 4.38 5.17 15.02
C ASN A 24 5.22 4.20 14.20
N GLN A 25 5.99 3.35 14.88
CA GLN A 25 6.88 2.40 14.23
C GLN A 25 6.13 1.32 13.43
N ILE A 26 4.92 0.93 13.84
CA ILE A 26 4.13 -0.06 13.10
C ILE A 26 3.60 0.54 11.80
N ALA A 27 3.05 1.76 11.84
CA ALA A 27 2.63 2.47 10.63
C ALA A 27 3.78 2.63 9.63
N LYS A 28 4.99 2.96 10.12
CA LYS A 28 6.20 3.05 9.31
C LYS A 28 6.57 1.70 8.67
N LYS A 29 6.51 0.61 9.44
CA LYS A 29 6.80 -0.74 8.93
C LYS A 29 5.78 -1.18 7.87
N ILE A 30 4.48 -0.94 8.09
CA ILE A 30 3.42 -1.21 7.12
C ILE A 30 3.64 -0.40 5.82
N TYR A 31 3.96 0.90 5.94
CA TYR A 31 4.26 1.71 4.76
C TYR A 31 5.46 1.16 3.98
N ASN A 32 6.54 0.79 4.68
CA ASN A 32 7.73 0.24 4.04
C ASN A 32 7.46 -1.10 3.34
N LEU A 33 6.61 -1.94 3.93
CA LEU A 33 6.14 -3.20 3.33
C LEU A 33 5.37 -2.91 2.03
N LEU A 34 4.41 -1.99 2.05
CA LEU A 34 3.66 -1.58 0.86
C LEU A 34 4.56 -0.93 -0.20
N ALA A 35 5.58 -0.19 0.23
CA ALA A 35 6.54 0.49 -0.63
C ALA A 35 7.66 -0.42 -1.17
N ALA A 36 7.71 -1.69 -0.78
CA ALA A 36 8.65 -2.65 -1.34
C ALA A 36 8.35 -2.88 -2.83
N GLY A 37 9.37 -2.96 -3.68
CA GLY A 37 9.20 -3.02 -5.14
C GLY A 37 8.28 -4.14 -5.61
N GLU A 38 8.37 -5.31 -4.97
CA GLU A 38 7.49 -6.46 -5.24
C GLU A 38 6.03 -6.17 -4.88
N ASN A 39 5.77 -5.59 -3.70
CA ASN A 39 4.41 -5.25 -3.29
C ASN A 39 3.81 -4.12 -4.13
N ILE A 40 4.61 -3.12 -4.54
CA ILE A 40 4.18 -2.11 -5.52
C ILE A 40 3.73 -2.79 -6.81
N TYR A 41 4.55 -3.69 -7.35
CA TYR A 41 4.22 -4.42 -8.57
C TYR A 41 2.93 -5.24 -8.41
N ARG A 42 2.79 -6.02 -7.32
CA ARG A 42 1.59 -6.81 -7.04
C ARG A 42 0.34 -5.93 -6.91
N MET A 43 0.44 -4.76 -6.25
CA MET A 43 -0.66 -3.79 -6.14
C MET A 43 -1.09 -3.23 -7.51
N MET A 44 -0.13 -2.99 -8.42
CA MET A 44 -0.41 -2.58 -9.80
C MET A 44 -1.13 -3.69 -10.57
N VAL A 45 -0.60 -4.92 -10.54
CA VAL A 45 -1.19 -6.09 -11.20
C VAL A 45 -2.61 -6.34 -10.68
N PHE A 46 -2.82 -6.32 -9.37
CA PHE A 46 -4.15 -6.50 -8.78
C PHE A 46 -5.11 -5.42 -9.29
N SER A 47 -4.67 -4.18 -9.38
CA SER A 47 -5.48 -3.08 -9.91
C SER A 47 -5.84 -3.27 -11.39
N GLU A 48 -4.89 -3.74 -12.21
CA GLU A 48 -5.11 -4.08 -13.62
C GLU A 48 -6.11 -5.23 -13.80
N LEU A 49 -6.12 -6.18 -12.86
CA LEU A 49 -7.10 -7.29 -12.78
C LEU A 49 -8.44 -6.90 -12.14
N GLU A 50 -8.66 -5.60 -11.88
CA GLU A 50 -9.81 -5.08 -11.15
C GLU A 50 -10.04 -5.68 -9.74
N ILE A 51 -8.95 -6.07 -9.07
CA ILE A 51 -8.91 -6.51 -7.68
C ILE A 51 -8.40 -5.33 -6.83
N PRO A 52 -8.92 -5.11 -5.61
CA PRO A 52 -8.41 -4.04 -4.75
C PRO A 52 -6.90 -4.14 -4.54
N ALA A 53 -6.19 -3.02 -4.70
CA ALA A 53 -4.72 -3.01 -4.62
C ALA A 53 -4.21 -3.54 -3.28
N LEU A 54 -4.82 -3.10 -2.17
CA LEU A 54 -4.43 -3.50 -0.82
C LEU A 54 -4.52 -5.02 -0.60
N ALA A 55 -5.38 -5.74 -1.36
CA ALA A 55 -5.49 -7.19 -1.26
C ALA A 55 -4.18 -7.92 -1.65
N ALA A 56 -3.26 -7.26 -2.35
CA ALA A 56 -1.94 -7.80 -2.65
C ALA A 56 -1.09 -8.04 -1.40
N SER A 57 -1.30 -7.29 -0.31
CA SER A 57 -0.43 -7.34 0.87
C SER A 57 -1.19 -7.39 2.19
N ILE A 58 -2.52 -7.32 2.18
CA ILE A 58 -3.33 -7.25 3.41
C ILE A 58 -3.15 -8.47 4.31
N SER A 59 -3.10 -9.68 3.75
CA SER A 59 -2.92 -10.91 4.55
C SER A 59 -1.57 -10.93 5.28
N GLU A 60 -0.51 -10.45 4.63
CA GLU A 60 0.82 -10.33 5.22
C GLU A 60 0.83 -9.26 6.33
N ILE A 61 0.22 -8.10 6.07
CA ILE A 61 0.09 -7.02 7.05
C ILE A 61 -0.66 -7.51 8.30
N GLU A 62 -1.76 -8.22 8.13
CA GLU A 62 -2.56 -8.74 9.23
C GLU A 62 -1.84 -9.85 10.00
N SER A 63 -1.13 -10.73 9.30
CA SER A 63 -0.34 -11.77 9.95
C SER A 63 0.79 -11.22 10.82
N ILE A 64 1.42 -10.11 10.43
CA ILE A 64 2.57 -9.55 11.13
C ILE A 64 2.15 -8.49 12.17
N TYR A 65 1.10 -7.71 11.87
CA TYR A 65 0.71 -6.53 12.63
C TYR A 65 -0.76 -6.52 13.07
N GLY A 66 -1.50 -7.61 12.91
CA GLY A 66 -2.91 -7.71 13.33
C GLY A 66 -3.10 -7.71 14.84
N ASP A 67 -2.19 -8.34 15.58
CA ASP A 67 -2.24 -8.47 17.04
C ASP A 67 -1.32 -7.45 17.74
N GLN A 68 -1.62 -6.15 17.58
CA GLN A 68 -0.96 -5.06 18.31
C GLN A 68 -1.83 -3.79 18.35
N GLU A 69 -1.57 -2.92 19.33
CA GLU A 69 -2.41 -1.73 19.59
C GLU A 69 -1.90 -0.41 18.97
N LEU A 70 -0.60 -0.32 18.66
CA LEU A 70 0.01 0.90 18.14
C LEU A 70 -0.65 1.34 16.83
N PHE A 71 -0.97 0.40 15.95
CA PHE A 71 -1.70 0.61 14.71
C PHE A 71 -2.87 -0.36 14.65
N ASN A 72 -3.82 -0.22 15.57
CA ASN A 72 -4.93 -1.17 15.71
C ASN A 72 -5.78 -1.25 14.43
N LEU A 73 -5.85 -2.43 13.80
CA LEU A 73 -6.56 -2.66 12.54
C LEU A 73 -8.09 -2.77 12.71
N ASN A 74 -8.60 -2.85 13.93
CA ASN A 74 -10.03 -2.71 14.20
C ASN A 74 -10.50 -1.26 14.01
N HIS A 75 -9.61 -0.29 14.22
CA HIS A 75 -9.93 1.13 14.09
C HIS A 75 -10.05 1.56 12.63
N SER A 76 -11.18 2.15 12.27
CA SER A 76 -11.47 2.66 10.92
C SER A 76 -10.39 3.62 10.40
N PHE A 77 -9.83 4.46 11.28
CA PHE A 77 -8.79 5.41 10.91
C PHE A 77 -7.48 4.73 10.48
N SER A 78 -7.09 3.63 11.13
CA SER A 78 -5.91 2.85 10.75
C SER A 78 -6.12 2.24 9.36
N LYS A 79 -7.31 1.66 9.12
CA LYS A 79 -7.69 1.09 7.81
C LYS A 79 -7.67 2.15 6.69
N GLN A 80 -8.27 3.32 6.95
CA GLN A 80 -8.24 4.45 6.02
C GLN A 80 -6.80 4.89 5.75
N THR A 81 -5.96 4.94 6.78
CA THR A 81 -4.55 5.31 6.62
C THR A 81 -3.84 4.35 5.67
N MET A 82 -4.05 3.03 5.79
CA MET A 82 -3.49 2.07 4.82
C MET A 82 -3.95 2.35 3.39
N GLY A 83 -5.23 2.65 3.19
CA GLY A 83 -5.74 3.04 1.87
C GLY A 83 -5.07 4.30 1.30
N VAL A 84 -4.80 5.29 2.15
CA VAL A 84 -4.08 6.51 1.76
C VAL A 84 -2.60 6.22 1.47
N MET A 85 -1.95 5.31 2.22
CA MET A 85 -0.58 4.87 1.93
C MET A 85 -0.49 4.24 0.53
N VAL A 86 -1.40 3.32 0.20
CA VAL A 86 -1.47 2.70 -1.13
C VAL A 86 -1.67 3.75 -2.22
N LYS A 87 -2.59 4.70 -2.01
CA LYS A 87 -2.84 5.81 -2.94
C LYS A 87 -1.60 6.67 -3.16
N ASP A 88 -0.91 7.04 -2.09
CA ASP A 88 0.31 7.85 -2.14
C ASP A 88 1.38 7.15 -2.99
N ILE A 89 1.66 5.88 -2.70
CA ILE A 89 2.63 5.06 -3.41
C ILE A 89 2.28 4.94 -4.91
N LEU A 90 1.08 4.46 -5.23
CA LEU A 90 0.68 4.15 -6.61
C LEU A 90 0.57 5.41 -7.49
N ARG A 91 0.23 6.57 -6.91
CA ARG A 91 0.17 7.84 -7.64
C ARG A 91 1.49 8.20 -8.33
N THR A 92 2.62 7.84 -7.73
CA THR A 92 3.95 8.08 -8.35
C THR A 92 4.15 7.32 -9.65
N PHE A 93 3.41 6.24 -9.83
CA PHE A 93 3.46 5.41 -11.03
C PHE A 93 2.31 5.73 -12.00
N GLY A 94 1.59 6.84 -11.78
CA GLY A 94 0.53 7.32 -12.67
C GLY A 94 -0.85 6.70 -12.41
N TYR A 95 -0.99 5.94 -11.33
CA TYR A 95 -2.25 5.31 -10.95
C TYR A 95 -3.11 6.24 -10.10
N ASP A 96 -4.42 6.25 -10.34
CA ASP A 96 -5.39 6.92 -9.45
C ASP A 96 -6.59 6.02 -9.17
N ASN A 97 -7.29 6.29 -8.07
CA ASN A 97 -8.41 5.48 -7.62
C ASN A 97 -9.60 5.65 -8.57
N ILE A 98 -10.22 4.55 -8.97
CA ILE A 98 -11.40 4.58 -9.85
C ILE A 98 -12.67 4.12 -9.14
N LYS A 99 -12.58 3.11 -8.28
CA LYS A 99 -13.70 2.53 -7.53
C LYS A 99 -13.17 1.76 -6.33
N SER A 100 -14.05 1.45 -5.39
CA SER A 100 -13.78 0.49 -4.32
C SER A 100 -14.48 -0.82 -4.63
N LYS A 101 -13.84 -1.94 -4.31
CA LYS A 101 -14.43 -3.29 -4.40
C LYS A 101 -14.14 -4.06 -3.11
N ASP A 102 -14.90 -5.13 -2.90
CA ASP A 102 -14.67 -6.05 -1.80
C ASP A 102 -13.32 -6.73 -1.95
N ILE A 103 -12.62 -6.88 -0.82
CA ILE A 103 -11.43 -7.73 -0.74
C ILE A 103 -11.88 -9.19 -0.91
N PRO A 104 -11.19 -10.00 -1.73
CA PRO A 104 -11.50 -11.42 -1.88
C PRO A 104 -11.62 -12.13 -0.53
N LYS A 105 -12.63 -13.01 -0.41
CA LYS A 105 -12.92 -13.73 0.83
C LYS A 105 -11.69 -14.51 1.31
N GLY A 106 -11.42 -14.43 2.61
CA GLY A 106 -10.30 -15.14 3.26
C GLY A 106 -8.96 -14.40 3.21
N LEU A 107 -8.84 -13.28 2.48
CA LEU A 107 -7.58 -12.51 2.46
C LEU A 107 -7.45 -11.54 3.64
N SER A 108 -8.56 -11.10 4.23
CA SER A 108 -8.53 -10.10 5.30
C SER A 108 -9.61 -10.38 6.33
N GLN A 109 -9.25 -10.21 7.61
CA GLN A 109 -10.15 -10.24 8.76
C GLN A 109 -10.60 -8.84 9.17
N TYR A 110 -9.82 -7.80 8.85
CA TYR A 110 -10.08 -6.44 9.34
C TYR A 110 -10.64 -5.49 8.28
N VAL A 111 -10.36 -5.74 6.99
CA VAL A 111 -10.66 -4.84 5.87
C VAL A 111 -11.59 -5.53 4.86
N ASN A 112 -12.80 -5.00 4.74
CA ASN A 112 -13.80 -5.56 3.82
C ASN A 112 -13.66 -5.03 2.39
N THR A 113 -13.28 -3.76 2.23
CA THR A 113 -13.20 -3.09 0.93
C THR A 113 -11.91 -2.30 0.80
N ALA A 114 -11.43 -2.18 -0.42
CA ALA A 114 -10.30 -1.32 -0.75
C ALA A 114 -10.41 -0.78 -2.18
N ALA A 115 -9.57 0.20 -2.51
CA ALA A 115 -9.59 0.86 -3.81
C ALA A 115 -8.93 0.00 -4.91
N VAL A 116 -9.54 0.05 -6.09
CA VAL A 116 -8.97 -0.37 -7.37
C VAL A 116 -8.45 0.87 -8.08
N TYR A 117 -7.30 0.74 -8.73
CA TYR A 117 -6.64 1.86 -9.40
C TYR A 117 -6.55 1.64 -10.91
N LYS A 118 -6.43 2.72 -11.66
CA LYS A 118 -6.13 2.67 -13.09
C LYS A 118 -5.03 3.66 -13.40
N LYS A 119 -4.18 3.34 -14.38
CA LYS A 119 -3.16 4.25 -14.88
C LYS A 119 -3.83 5.35 -15.71
N LEU A 120 -3.93 6.54 -15.13
CA LEU A 120 -4.61 7.71 -15.73
C LEU A 120 -3.65 8.86 -16.00
N ASN A 121 -2.51 8.90 -15.32
CA ASN A 121 -1.56 10.00 -15.39
C ASN A 121 -0.18 9.51 -15.86
N GLN A 122 0.67 10.46 -16.28
CA GLN A 122 2.05 10.14 -16.59
C GLN A 122 2.81 9.78 -15.30
N PRO A 123 3.54 8.65 -15.27
CA PRO A 123 4.30 8.23 -14.09
C PRO A 123 5.51 9.14 -13.85
N SER A 124 5.76 9.49 -12.59
CA SER A 124 7.02 10.15 -12.17
C SER A 124 8.11 9.14 -11.78
N LYS A 125 7.73 7.87 -11.53
CA LYS A 125 8.63 6.75 -11.25
C LYS A 125 8.27 5.52 -12.07
N LYS A 126 9.26 4.65 -12.31
CA LYS A 126 9.09 3.34 -12.94
C LYS A 126 9.81 2.29 -12.11
N LEU A 127 9.24 1.10 -12.01
CA LEU A 127 9.94 -0.05 -11.45
C LEU A 127 10.95 -0.56 -12.49
N LYS A 128 12.18 -0.86 -12.03
CA LYS A 128 13.19 -1.54 -12.84
C LYS A 128 13.15 -3.02 -12.46
N SER A 129 12.78 -3.88 -13.40
CA SER A 129 12.84 -5.33 -13.20
C SER A 129 14.29 -5.82 -13.22
N SER A 130 14.61 -6.76 -12.34
CA SER A 130 15.83 -7.55 -12.39
C SER A 130 15.49 -8.99 -12.03
N PHE A 131 15.70 -9.91 -12.96
CA PHE A 131 15.54 -11.33 -12.71
C PHE A 131 16.92 -11.93 -12.45
N LYS A 132 17.07 -12.69 -11.35
CA LYS A 132 18.24 -13.54 -11.11
C LYS A 132 17.74 -14.97 -10.98
N ILE A 133 18.19 -15.84 -11.88
CA ILE A 133 17.98 -17.28 -11.79
C ILE A 133 19.16 -17.82 -10.98
N VAL A 134 18.87 -18.47 -9.86
CA VAL A 134 19.87 -19.19 -9.05
C VAL A 134 19.67 -20.70 -9.24
N ALA A 135 20.75 -21.46 -9.10
CA ALA A 135 20.69 -22.91 -9.23
C ALA A 135 19.79 -23.52 -8.14
N ALA A 136 19.05 -24.57 -8.51
CA ALA A 136 18.45 -25.46 -7.52
C ALA A 136 19.58 -26.31 -6.93
N GLU A 137 19.77 -26.24 -5.61
CA GLU A 137 20.67 -27.13 -4.87
C GLU A 137 20.22 -28.59 -4.94
#